data_AF-A0A5V7EI89-F1
#
_entry.id   AF-A0A5V7EI89-F1
#
_cell.length_a   1.000
_cell.length_b   1.000
_cell.length_c   1.000
_cell.angle_alpha   90.00
_cell.angle_beta   90.00
_cell.angle_gamma   90.00
#
_symmetry.space_group_name_H-M   'P 1'
#
loop_
_entity.id
_entity.type
_entity.pdbx_description
1 polymer ?
#
loop_
_entity_poly.entity_id
_entity_poly.type
_entity_poly.pdbx_seq_one_letter_code
_entity_poly.pdbx_strand_id
1 'polypeptide(L)'
;MTKEIVTFKGFNKDLKCRDFQFEIGKTFHHEGKVEACGSGFHACECPFDVFSYYPPAESRYAETISFGVIDREEIGDTKIASASITIKAELTLPQFIQRGIEWIWSKIDKSLEQQIMTGDWSAAEVSGSQSVAASLGIEGKARASEGGAIVLCYRDEDGELIHIRASKVGENGIMPDIWYQLNEDGEFVECE
;
A
#
# COMPACT_ATOMS: atom_id res chain seq x y z
N MET A 1 11.43 -12.40 25.53
CA MET A 1 12.22 -12.51 24.29
C MET A 1 12.36 -11.11 23.71
N THR A 2 13.56 -10.69 23.32
CA THR A 2 13.77 -9.42 22.63
C THR A 2 13.17 -9.49 21.22
N LYS A 3 12.50 -8.42 20.78
CA LYS A 3 11.87 -8.37 19.46
C LYS A 3 12.95 -8.48 18.37
N GLU A 4 12.82 -9.46 17.49
CA GLU A 4 13.64 -9.60 16.28
C GLU A 4 12.94 -8.93 15.11
N ILE A 5 13.70 -8.24 14.28
CA ILE A 5 13.20 -7.50 13.13
C ILE A 5 14.03 -7.87 11.92
N VAL A 6 13.36 -8.32 10.85
CA VAL A 6 14.02 -8.50 9.55
C VAL A 6 14.36 -7.12 9.02
N THR A 7 15.64 -6.93 8.74
CA THR A 7 16.20 -5.68 8.23
C THR A 7 17.12 -5.97 7.05
N PHE A 8 17.57 -4.92 6.39
CA PHE A 8 18.40 -4.95 5.21
C PHE A 8 19.54 -3.97 5.39
N LYS A 9 20.75 -4.40 5.00
CA LYS A 9 21.96 -3.62 5.21
C LYS A 9 22.82 -3.58 3.98
N GLY A 10 23.32 -2.39 3.66
CA GLY A 10 24.39 -2.16 2.70
C GLY A 10 25.75 -2.08 3.38
N PHE A 11 26.79 -2.43 2.63
CA PHE A 11 28.18 -2.35 3.00
C PHE A 11 29.01 -1.87 1.81
N ASN A 12 30.23 -1.40 2.07
CA ASN A 12 31.20 -1.26 0.98
C ASN A 12 31.64 -2.65 0.43
N LYS A 13 32.49 -2.66 -0.60
CA LYS A 13 32.94 -3.89 -1.28
C LYS A 13 33.64 -4.89 -0.34
N ASP A 14 34.20 -4.40 0.77
CA ASP A 14 34.92 -5.19 1.77
C ASP A 14 34.02 -5.66 2.93
N LEU A 15 32.69 -5.53 2.84
CA LEU A 15 31.74 -5.82 3.93
C LEU A 15 31.97 -4.97 5.19
N LYS A 16 32.38 -3.71 5.02
CA LYS A 16 32.53 -2.76 6.13
C LYS A 16 31.45 -1.71 6.14
N CYS A 17 31.14 -1.24 7.34
CA CYS A 17 30.40 0.00 7.58
C CYS A 17 31.30 0.89 8.43
N ARG A 18 31.85 1.97 7.83
CA ARG A 18 32.94 2.76 8.43
C ARG A 18 34.11 1.82 8.81
N ASP A 19 34.53 1.82 10.07
CA ASP A 19 35.67 1.03 10.55
C ASP A 19 35.29 -0.36 11.06
N PHE A 20 34.00 -0.72 11.08
CA PHE A 20 33.54 -2.01 11.56
C PHE A 20 33.46 -3.05 10.43
N GLN A 21 34.10 -4.20 10.61
CA GLN A 21 34.09 -5.33 9.68
C GLN A 21 32.94 -6.29 10.01
N PHE A 22 32.13 -6.61 8.99
CA PHE A 22 31.11 -7.64 9.08
C PHE A 22 31.50 -8.90 8.33
N GLU A 23 30.82 -10.00 8.64
CA GLU A 23 30.96 -11.29 7.99
C GLU A 23 29.56 -11.91 7.82
N ILE A 24 29.31 -12.50 6.66
CA ILE A 24 28.05 -13.19 6.37
C ILE A 24 27.93 -14.43 7.27
N GLY A 25 26.74 -14.67 7.81
CA GLY A 25 26.42 -15.74 8.74
C GLY A 25 26.76 -15.45 10.20
N LYS A 26 27.33 -14.28 10.52
CA LYS A 26 27.73 -13.92 11.89
C LYS A 26 26.75 -12.98 12.58
N THR A 27 26.76 -13.04 13.90
CA THR A 27 26.06 -12.12 14.79
C THR A 27 27.07 -11.21 15.47
N PHE A 28 26.73 -9.93 15.54
CA PHE A 28 27.54 -8.89 16.16
C PHE A 28 26.76 -8.19 17.26
N HIS A 29 27.49 -7.78 18.30
CA HIS A 29 26.95 -7.07 19.45
C HIS A 29 27.68 -5.73 19.62
N HIS A 30 26.91 -4.67 19.87
CA HIS A 30 27.42 -3.34 20.13
C HIS A 30 27.39 -3.09 21.64
N GLU A 31 28.54 -2.69 22.19
CA GLU A 31 28.67 -2.25 23.57
C GLU A 31 28.39 -0.75 23.67
N GLY A 32 27.47 -0.37 24.55
CA GLY A 32 27.15 1.03 24.81
C GLY A 32 25.71 1.42 24.46
N LYS A 33 25.43 2.73 24.49
CA LYS A 33 24.12 3.30 24.17
C LYS A 33 23.84 3.09 22.68
N VAL A 34 22.63 2.64 22.33
CA VAL A 34 22.14 2.58 20.95
C VAL A 34 21.35 3.86 20.67
N GLU A 35 21.68 4.55 19.57
CA GLU A 35 21.05 5.82 19.18
C GLU A 35 21.01 5.90 17.65
N ALA A 36 19.82 6.12 17.09
CA ALA A 36 19.64 6.28 15.65
C ALA A 36 20.55 7.40 15.15
N CYS A 37 21.32 7.12 14.09
CA CYS A 37 22.36 7.99 13.53
C CYS A 37 23.62 8.22 14.41
N GLY A 38 23.58 7.90 15.71
CA GLY A 38 24.69 8.07 16.65
C GLY A 38 25.55 6.81 16.84
N SER A 39 24.93 5.70 17.21
CA SER A 39 25.62 4.48 17.68
C SER A 39 24.76 3.21 17.57
N GLY A 40 25.42 2.06 17.48
CA GLY A 40 24.79 0.77 17.22
C GLY A 40 24.88 0.34 15.75
N PHE A 41 24.20 -0.74 15.41
CA PHE A 41 24.19 -1.29 14.07
C PHE A 41 23.01 -0.75 13.25
N HIS A 42 23.34 0.04 12.22
CA HIS A 42 22.35 0.60 11.32
C HIS A 42 21.95 -0.38 10.22
N ALA A 43 20.64 -0.54 10.02
CA ALA A 43 19.99 -1.28 8.94
C ALA A 43 18.60 -0.67 8.66
N CYS A 44 17.99 -0.97 7.52
CA CYS A 44 16.65 -0.46 7.15
C CYS A 44 15.63 -1.61 7.13
N GLU A 45 14.37 -1.35 7.47
CA GLU A 45 13.31 -2.36 7.28
C GLU A 45 12.89 -2.48 5.81
N CYS A 46 12.84 -1.35 5.10
CA CYS A 46 12.64 -1.30 3.66
C CYS A 46 14.01 -1.44 2.95
N PRO A 47 14.18 -2.44 2.07
CA PRO A 47 15.40 -2.58 1.28
C PRO A 47 15.78 -1.32 0.48
N PHE A 48 14.81 -0.61 -0.08
CA PHE A 48 15.11 0.52 -0.97
C PHE A 48 15.68 1.74 -0.26
N ASP A 49 15.38 1.92 1.04
CA ASP A 49 15.97 2.99 1.83
C ASP A 49 17.49 2.81 2.00
N VAL A 50 17.99 1.58 1.91
CA VAL A 50 19.44 1.28 1.94
C VAL A 50 20.18 1.99 0.81
N PHE A 51 19.55 2.20 -0.35
CA PHE A 51 20.20 2.85 -1.50
C PHE A 51 20.55 4.31 -1.26
N SER A 52 19.86 4.99 -0.33
CA SER A 52 20.20 6.35 0.10
C SER A 52 21.55 6.43 0.83
N TYR A 53 22.01 5.31 1.39
CA TYR A 53 23.26 5.21 2.15
C TYR A 53 24.35 4.42 1.41
N TYR A 54 23.94 3.45 0.59
CA TYR A 54 24.79 2.51 -0.12
C TYR A 54 24.31 2.37 -1.56
N PRO A 55 24.82 3.22 -2.49
CA PRO A 55 24.34 3.23 -3.86
C PRO A 55 24.64 1.90 -4.58
N PRO A 56 23.77 1.49 -5.51
CA PRO A 56 24.01 0.32 -6.37
C PRO A 56 25.34 0.41 -7.13
N ALA A 57 25.85 -0.75 -7.58
CA ALA A 57 27.14 -0.94 -8.27
C ALA A 57 28.41 -0.75 -7.44
N GLU A 58 28.37 0.00 -6.34
CA GLU A 58 29.53 0.20 -5.45
C GLU A 58 29.42 -0.52 -4.11
N SER A 59 28.25 -1.11 -3.83
CA SER A 59 27.91 -1.65 -2.52
C SER A 59 27.53 -3.13 -2.58
N ARG A 60 27.67 -3.81 -1.45
CA ARG A 60 27.17 -5.17 -1.20
C ARG A 60 25.98 -5.10 -0.26
N TYR A 61 25.06 -6.06 -0.37
CA TYR A 61 23.79 -6.03 0.37
C TYR A 61 23.50 -7.35 1.07
N ALA A 62 22.87 -7.29 2.24
CA ALA A 62 22.47 -8.48 2.98
C ALA A 62 21.07 -8.34 3.59
N GLU A 63 20.39 -9.47 3.72
CA GLU A 63 19.31 -9.63 4.68
C GLU A 63 19.90 -9.80 6.08
N THR A 64 19.32 -9.12 7.06
CA THR A 64 19.79 -9.11 8.44
C THR A 64 18.64 -9.33 9.42
N ILE A 65 18.98 -9.76 10.63
CA ILE A 65 18.05 -9.71 11.78
C ILE A 65 18.64 -8.73 12.79
N SER A 66 17.91 -7.65 13.04
CA SER A 66 18.23 -6.67 14.07
C SER A 66 17.45 -6.97 15.35
N PHE A 67 18.12 -6.95 16.49
CA PHE A 67 17.52 -7.28 17.79
C PHE A 67 18.27 -6.62 18.95
N GLY A 68 17.71 -6.78 20.17
CA GLY A 68 18.18 -6.10 21.37
C GLY A 68 17.51 -4.74 21.54
N VAL A 69 18.22 -3.77 22.12
CA VAL A 69 17.76 -2.36 22.14
C VAL A 69 17.71 -1.85 20.71
N ILE A 70 16.60 -1.22 20.33
CA ILE A 70 16.37 -0.66 19.00
C ILE A 70 15.95 0.79 19.17
N ASP A 71 16.55 1.66 18.37
CA ASP A 71 16.21 3.07 18.28
C ASP A 71 15.89 3.47 16.82
N ARG A 72 15.00 4.46 16.65
CA ARG A 72 14.47 4.89 15.35
C ARG A 72 14.25 6.40 15.34
N GLU A 73 14.42 7.01 14.17
CA GLU A 73 14.00 8.39 13.95
C GLU A 73 12.47 8.44 13.82
N GLU A 74 11.80 9.42 14.45
CA GLU A 74 10.34 9.60 14.33
C GLU A 74 9.92 10.06 12.93
N ILE A 75 10.78 10.83 12.27
CA ILE A 75 10.57 11.41 10.94
C ILE A 75 11.78 11.01 10.10
N GLY A 76 11.54 10.27 9.02
CA GLY A 76 12.61 9.80 8.15
C GLY A 76 12.22 8.55 7.37
N ASP A 77 13.26 7.83 6.95
CA ASP A 77 13.13 6.53 6.29
C ASP A 77 13.01 5.40 7.33
N THR A 78 13.05 4.15 6.87
CA THR A 78 12.90 2.96 7.74
C THR A 78 14.19 2.53 8.44
N LYS A 79 15.23 3.38 8.47
CA LYS A 79 16.50 3.09 9.15
C LYS A 79 16.29 2.97 10.66
N ILE A 80 16.92 1.96 11.23
CA ILE A 80 16.97 1.72 12.67
C ILE A 80 18.42 1.56 13.12
N ALA A 81 18.69 1.83 14.40
CA ALA A 81 19.92 1.38 15.07
C ALA A 81 19.58 0.24 16.03
N SER A 82 20.37 -0.84 16.04
CA SER A 82 20.18 -1.96 16.96
C SER A 82 21.43 -2.30 17.78
N ALA A 83 21.24 -2.82 18.99
CA ALA A 83 22.32 -3.33 19.84
C ALA A 83 22.97 -4.58 19.25
N SER A 84 22.23 -5.37 18.49
CA SER A 84 22.73 -6.61 17.89
C SER A 84 22.19 -6.77 16.48
N ILE A 85 22.99 -7.38 15.62
CA ILE A 85 22.63 -7.67 14.24
C ILE A 85 23.23 -9.00 13.80
N THR A 86 22.42 -9.84 13.17
CA THR A 86 22.89 -11.04 12.46
C THR A 86 22.89 -10.76 10.97
N ILE A 87 24.02 -10.94 10.30
CA ILE A 87 24.12 -10.81 8.84
C ILE A 87 23.79 -12.16 8.23
N LYS A 88 22.54 -12.39 7.79
CA LYS A 88 22.09 -13.75 7.45
C LYS A 88 22.72 -14.26 6.15
N ALA A 89 22.51 -13.51 5.08
CA ALA A 89 22.91 -13.90 3.74
C ALA A 89 23.15 -12.66 2.89
N GLU A 90 24.20 -12.71 2.09
CA GLU A 90 24.39 -11.73 1.02
C GLU A 90 23.34 -11.93 -0.07
N LEU A 91 22.81 -10.83 -0.57
CA LEU A 91 21.83 -10.79 -1.65
C LEU A 91 22.47 -10.16 -2.89
N THR A 92 22.28 -10.80 -4.03
CA THR A 92 22.53 -10.15 -5.32
C THR A 92 21.60 -8.95 -5.50
N LEU A 93 21.97 -7.98 -6.32
CA LEU A 93 21.11 -6.81 -6.57
C LEU A 93 19.68 -7.20 -7.03
N PRO A 94 19.47 -8.18 -7.94
CA PRO A 94 18.14 -8.65 -8.28
C PRO A 94 17.36 -9.23 -7.08
N GLN A 95 18.01 -10.05 -6.24
CA GLN A 95 17.36 -10.58 -5.04
C GLN A 95 17.02 -9.45 -4.05
N PHE A 96 17.89 -8.46 -3.90
CA PHE A 96 17.65 -7.33 -3.03
C PHE A 96 16.49 -6.47 -3.51
N ILE A 97 16.39 -6.23 -4.82
CA ILE A 97 15.25 -5.55 -5.45
C ILE A 97 13.96 -6.34 -5.22
N GLN A 98 14.00 -7.67 -5.39
CA GLN A 98 12.85 -8.54 -5.13
C GLN A 98 12.35 -8.40 -3.68
N ARG A 99 13.26 -8.31 -2.70
CA ARG A 99 12.86 -8.06 -1.30
C ARG A 99 12.21 -6.69 -1.11
N GLY A 100 12.65 -5.67 -1.85
CA GLY A 100 12.02 -4.35 -1.84
C GLY A 100 10.57 -4.41 -2.34
N ILE A 101 10.34 -5.13 -3.43
CA ILE A 101 8.98 -5.37 -3.97
C ILE A 101 8.12 -6.12 -2.96
N GLU A 102 8.65 -7.19 -2.35
CA GLU A 102 7.93 -7.97 -1.32
C GLU A 102 7.56 -7.11 -0.10
N TRP A 103 8.46 -6.23 0.33
CA TRP A 103 8.19 -5.31 1.43
C TRP A 103 7.04 -4.35 1.07
N ILE A 104 7.05 -3.75 -0.13
CA ILE A 104 5.95 -2.87 -0.59
C ILE A 104 4.63 -3.65 -0.61
N TRP A 105 4.62 -4.85 -1.18
CA TRP A 105 3.45 -5.75 -1.18
C TRP A 105 2.97 -6.15 0.22
N SER A 106 3.84 -6.13 1.23
CA SER A 106 3.43 -6.37 2.62
C SER A 106 2.74 -5.17 3.27
N LYS A 107 2.95 -3.94 2.73
CA LYS A 107 2.33 -2.70 3.22
C LYS A 107 1.01 -2.37 2.55
N ILE A 108 0.73 -2.99 1.42
CA ILE A 108 -0.56 -2.84 0.75
C ILE A 108 -1.62 -3.58 1.54
N ASP A 109 -2.70 -2.86 1.83
CA ASP A 109 -3.89 -3.46 2.40
C ASP A 109 -4.54 -4.39 1.38
N LYS A 110 -4.34 -5.69 1.58
CA LYS A 110 -4.90 -6.74 0.72
C LYS A 110 -6.39 -7.00 1.00
N SER A 111 -6.98 -6.34 2.00
CA SER A 111 -8.42 -6.38 2.26
C SER A 111 -9.22 -5.43 1.36
N LEU A 112 -8.53 -4.52 0.65
CA LEU A 112 -9.07 -3.84 -0.53
C LEU A 112 -9.15 -4.85 -1.68
N GLU A 113 -10.04 -5.83 -1.56
CA GLU A 113 -10.59 -6.46 -2.75
C GLU A 113 -11.21 -5.35 -3.59
N GLN A 114 -10.88 -5.32 -4.88
CA GLN A 114 -11.72 -4.63 -5.83
C GLN A 114 -13.12 -5.22 -5.64
N GLN A 115 -14.04 -4.49 -4.99
CA GLN A 115 -15.41 -4.96 -4.78
C GLN A 115 -16.09 -4.97 -6.14
N ILE A 116 -15.99 -6.08 -6.86
CA ILE A 116 -16.74 -6.31 -8.08
C ILE A 116 -18.14 -6.71 -7.64
N MET A 117 -19.03 -5.72 -7.54
CA MET A 117 -20.46 -5.96 -7.29
C MET A 117 -21.11 -6.49 -8.57
N THR A 118 -21.07 -7.81 -8.78
CA THR A 118 -21.75 -8.48 -9.90
C THR A 118 -23.14 -8.97 -9.48
N GLY A 119 -24.12 -8.83 -10.38
CA GLY A 119 -25.46 -9.38 -10.21
C GLY A 119 -26.56 -8.32 -10.20
N ASP A 120 -27.79 -8.82 -10.11
CA ASP A 120 -29.00 -8.00 -10.05
C ASP A 120 -29.08 -7.26 -8.71
N TRP A 121 -29.76 -6.12 -8.69
CA TRP A 121 -29.90 -5.26 -7.49
C TRP A 121 -28.58 -4.73 -6.93
N SER A 122 -27.56 -4.60 -7.78
CA SER A 122 -26.24 -4.09 -7.38
C SER A 122 -26.28 -2.60 -7.05
N ALA A 123 -25.55 -2.21 -6.00
CA ALA A 123 -25.47 -0.85 -5.51
C ALA A 123 -24.06 -0.27 -5.67
N ALA A 124 -23.94 0.90 -6.28
CA ALA A 124 -22.69 1.64 -6.41
C ALA A 124 -22.76 2.98 -5.67
N GLU A 125 -21.74 3.27 -4.85
CA GLU A 125 -21.68 4.50 -4.07
C GLU A 125 -20.29 5.13 -4.12
N VAL A 126 -20.26 6.46 -4.18
CA VAL A 126 -19.05 7.25 -3.99
C VAL A 126 -19.30 8.44 -3.05
N SER A 127 -18.45 8.58 -2.02
CA SER A 127 -18.51 9.67 -1.04
C SER A 127 -17.46 10.77 -1.27
N GLY A 128 -16.62 10.62 -2.30
CA GLY A 128 -15.61 11.60 -2.68
C GLY A 128 -16.11 12.57 -3.75
N SER A 129 -15.70 13.84 -3.65
CA SER A 129 -15.96 14.85 -4.68
C SER A 129 -15.36 14.44 -6.03
N GLN A 130 -16.03 14.81 -7.12
CA GLN A 130 -15.62 14.50 -8.51
C GLN A 130 -15.55 12.99 -8.85
N SER A 131 -16.08 12.14 -7.97
CA SER A 131 -16.19 10.70 -8.22
C SER A 131 -17.50 10.36 -8.95
N VAL A 132 -17.53 9.21 -9.64
CA VAL A 132 -18.72 8.71 -10.33
C VAL A 132 -19.10 7.33 -9.81
N ALA A 133 -20.32 7.17 -9.33
CA ALA A 133 -20.91 5.87 -9.02
C ALA A 133 -21.64 5.32 -10.26
N ALA A 134 -21.30 4.11 -10.70
CA ALA A 134 -21.94 3.48 -11.85
C ALA A 134 -22.45 2.08 -11.48
N SER A 135 -23.75 1.86 -11.63
CA SER A 135 -24.37 0.53 -11.51
C SER A 135 -25.11 0.20 -12.81
N LEU A 136 -24.65 -0.86 -13.49
CA LEU A 136 -25.08 -1.20 -14.86
C LEU A 136 -25.81 -2.58 -14.93
N GLY A 137 -26.10 -3.16 -13.77
CA GLY A 137 -26.87 -4.41 -13.62
C GLY A 137 -28.39 -4.18 -13.70
N ILE A 138 -29.16 -5.28 -13.69
CA ILE A 138 -30.63 -5.24 -13.61
C ILE A 138 -31.01 -4.63 -12.25
N GLU A 139 -31.96 -3.68 -12.26
CA GLU A 139 -32.43 -2.98 -11.05
C GLU A 139 -31.29 -2.38 -10.20
N GLY A 140 -30.18 -2.03 -10.86
CA GLY A 140 -29.03 -1.42 -10.22
C GLY A 140 -29.37 -0.03 -9.66
N LYS A 141 -28.80 0.31 -8.51
CA LYS A 141 -28.94 1.63 -7.88
C LYS A 141 -27.60 2.32 -7.67
N ALA A 142 -27.61 3.64 -7.68
CA ALA A 142 -26.41 4.45 -7.49
C ALA A 142 -26.68 5.69 -6.65
N ARG A 143 -25.70 6.08 -5.82
CA ARG A 143 -25.69 7.37 -5.12
C ARG A 143 -24.30 7.99 -5.14
N ALA A 144 -24.25 9.31 -5.07
CA ALA A 144 -23.00 10.04 -4.98
C ALA A 144 -23.14 11.26 -4.07
N SER A 145 -22.04 11.64 -3.42
CA SER A 145 -21.92 12.88 -2.65
C SER A 145 -21.92 14.13 -3.55
N GLU A 146 -22.06 15.32 -2.95
CA GLU A 146 -22.00 16.60 -3.65
C GLU A 146 -20.73 16.74 -4.53
N GLY A 147 -20.92 17.20 -5.76
CA GLY A 147 -19.86 17.30 -6.77
C GLY A 147 -19.47 15.98 -7.43
N GLY A 148 -20.12 14.87 -7.08
CA GLY A 148 -20.03 13.59 -7.79
C GLY A 148 -21.05 13.46 -8.92
N ALA A 149 -21.13 12.26 -9.50
CA ALA A 149 -22.12 11.90 -10.52
C ALA A 149 -22.55 10.43 -10.40
N ILE A 150 -23.69 10.11 -11.01
CA ILE A 150 -24.21 8.73 -11.11
C ILE A 150 -24.38 8.30 -12.56
N VAL A 151 -24.24 7.00 -12.83
CA VAL A 151 -24.59 6.35 -14.11
C VAL A 151 -25.41 5.10 -13.82
N LEU A 152 -26.56 4.98 -14.47
CA LEU A 152 -27.50 3.88 -14.26
C LEU A 152 -28.05 3.35 -15.58
N CYS A 153 -28.47 2.08 -15.56
CA CYS A 153 -29.15 1.43 -16.67
C CYS A 153 -30.55 0.97 -16.26
N TYR A 154 -31.48 0.95 -17.22
CA TYR A 154 -32.74 0.22 -17.12
C TYR A 154 -32.75 -0.91 -18.15
N ARG A 155 -33.20 -2.08 -17.71
CA ARG A 155 -33.36 -3.29 -18.52
C ARG A 155 -34.79 -3.79 -18.39
N ASP A 156 -35.33 -4.41 -19.44
CA ASP A 156 -36.65 -5.03 -19.40
C ASP A 156 -36.63 -6.43 -18.72
N GLU A 157 -37.78 -7.11 -18.69
CA GLU A 157 -37.94 -8.43 -18.06
C GLU A 157 -37.08 -9.54 -18.71
N ASP A 158 -36.72 -9.39 -19.99
CA ASP A 158 -35.84 -10.30 -20.72
C ASP A 158 -34.35 -9.96 -20.50
N GLY A 159 -34.06 -8.88 -19.79
CA GLY A 159 -32.72 -8.39 -19.48
C GLY A 159 -32.10 -7.52 -20.58
N GLU A 160 -32.86 -7.16 -21.62
CA GLU A 160 -32.40 -6.31 -22.71
C GLU A 160 -32.14 -4.89 -22.20
N LEU A 161 -31.04 -4.28 -22.65
CA LEU A 161 -30.67 -2.92 -22.24
C LEU A 161 -31.53 -1.90 -22.98
N ILE A 162 -32.40 -1.20 -22.24
CA ILE A 162 -33.31 -0.21 -22.81
C ILE A 162 -32.77 1.21 -22.63
N HIS A 163 -32.32 1.56 -21.43
CA HIS A 163 -31.79 2.90 -21.13
C HIS A 163 -30.45 2.85 -20.44
N ILE A 164 -29.62 3.85 -20.72
CA ILE A 164 -28.47 4.25 -19.92
C ILE A 164 -28.50 5.76 -19.74
N ARG A 165 -28.31 6.25 -18.53
CA ARG A 165 -28.31 7.68 -18.24
C ARG A 165 -27.27 8.03 -17.19
N ALA A 166 -26.67 9.21 -17.36
CA ALA A 166 -25.72 9.79 -16.43
C ALA A 166 -26.19 11.17 -15.99
N SER A 167 -25.92 11.54 -14.74
CA SER A 167 -26.17 12.90 -14.25
C SER A 167 -25.21 13.25 -13.12
N LYS A 168 -24.79 14.51 -13.07
CA LYS A 168 -24.09 15.07 -11.92
C LYS A 168 -25.07 15.31 -10.77
N VAL A 169 -24.57 15.15 -9.56
CA VAL A 169 -25.30 15.56 -8.35
C VAL A 169 -25.49 17.08 -8.39
N GLY A 170 -26.71 17.54 -8.16
CA GLY A 170 -27.15 18.93 -8.32
C GLY A 170 -27.72 19.26 -9.71
N GLU A 171 -27.70 18.32 -10.66
CA GLU A 171 -28.28 18.46 -11.99
C GLU A 171 -29.39 17.43 -12.20
N ASN A 172 -30.36 17.74 -13.07
CA ASN A 172 -31.47 16.83 -13.45
C ASN A 172 -32.24 16.22 -12.27
N GLY A 173 -32.35 16.94 -11.15
CA GLY A 173 -33.09 16.51 -9.96
C GLY A 173 -32.33 15.54 -9.03
N ILE A 174 -31.05 15.25 -9.30
CA ILE A 174 -30.24 14.36 -8.46
C ILE A 174 -29.74 15.09 -7.22
N MET A 175 -30.18 14.62 -6.05
CA MET A 175 -29.75 15.14 -4.75
C MET A 175 -28.56 14.34 -4.20
N PRO A 176 -27.67 14.98 -3.41
CA PRO A 176 -26.52 14.30 -2.82
C PRO A 176 -26.98 13.22 -1.83
N ASP A 177 -26.25 12.11 -1.79
CA ASP A 177 -26.41 11.01 -0.83
C ASP A 177 -27.77 10.28 -0.86
N ILE A 178 -28.55 10.49 -1.94
CA ILE A 178 -29.80 9.79 -2.23
C ILE A 178 -29.57 8.67 -3.26
N TRP A 179 -30.21 7.52 -3.05
CA TRP A 179 -30.18 6.41 -3.99
C TRP A 179 -31.17 6.61 -5.13
N TYR A 180 -30.71 6.35 -6.35
CA TYR A 180 -31.53 6.40 -7.55
C TYR A 180 -31.48 5.09 -8.34
N GLN A 181 -32.57 4.80 -9.04
CA GLN A 181 -32.68 3.82 -10.13
C GLN A 181 -33.17 4.52 -11.41
N LEU A 182 -33.10 3.85 -12.57
CA LEU A 182 -33.83 4.26 -13.76
C LEU A 182 -35.15 3.50 -13.86
N ASN A 183 -36.23 4.20 -14.19
CA ASN A 183 -37.51 3.58 -14.54
C ASN A 183 -37.59 3.21 -16.04
N GLU A 184 -38.74 2.67 -16.46
CA GLU A 184 -39.00 2.25 -17.85
C GLU A 184 -38.96 3.38 -18.88
N ASP A 185 -39.17 4.62 -18.46
CA ASP A 185 -39.04 5.84 -19.28
C ASP A 185 -37.60 6.39 -19.30
N GLY A 186 -36.69 5.74 -18.57
CA GLY A 186 -35.29 6.12 -18.42
C GLY A 186 -35.08 7.32 -17.50
N GLU A 187 -36.06 7.69 -16.67
CA GLU A 187 -35.97 8.77 -15.70
C GLU A 187 -35.37 8.27 -14.38
N PHE A 188 -34.63 9.16 -13.70
CA PHE A 188 -34.11 8.87 -12.37
C PHE A 188 -35.24 8.91 -11.34
N VAL A 189 -35.40 7.84 -10.59
CA VAL A 189 -36.37 7.72 -9.50
C VAL A 189 -35.65 7.40 -8.19
N GLU A 190 -36.05 8.07 -7.11
CA GLU A 190 -35.50 7.79 -5.78
C GLU A 190 -35.92 6.39 -5.32
N CYS A 191 -35.01 5.69 -4.65
CA CYS A 191 -35.26 4.37 -4.08
C CYS A 191 -34.62 4.24 -2.69
N GLU A 192 -34.98 3.17 -1.96
CA GLU A 192 -34.34 2.79 -0.69
C GLU A 192 -33.07 1.95 -0.92
#